data_AF-A0A0W1QQW6-F1
#
_entry.id   AF-A0A0W1QQW6-F1
#
_cell.length_a   1.000
_cell.length_b   1.000
_cell.length_c   1.000
_cell.angle_alpha   90.00
_cell.angle_beta   90.00
_cell.angle_gamma   90.00
#
_symmetry.space_group_name_H-M   'P 1'
#
loop_
_entity.id
_entity.type
_entity.pdbx_description
1 polymer ?
#
loop_
_entity_poly.entity_id
_entity_poly.type
_entity_poly.pdbx_seq_one_letter_code
_entity_poly.pdbx_strand_id
1 'polypeptide(L)'
;MLRSTATLALLLCAASPALAQSTAERNALLTAPLPPEEAALKSHVMFLASDALKGREAGSPEFDIAANYVASQFYAAGLKPAGDEGGYLQKVPLISYKLDGIGAMAVQRAKSAPVALTAGKDFIASANPSQPEYSLTAPVVFVGYGIVGLGRDDYKGVDVKGKIVAYFGGAPSSLPGEEGAHFQNPAAKAEIARKRGAIGTITLESPLSAKTRPFATLAAYSTRARITWGNADGTGHIPAPGTPSLGMLSMAGAEKLFAGAKTPWATIAKAAAVDGATFKPFQLPGTITVAAKTAMTKLPSFNVAGMIEGSDPKLAGEVVVLSAHLDHIGTGQPDAKGDTINNGALDDAIGIASLIEEAKRFKTAAAKPRRSILFLAVTAEEKGLVGSDYFANNPTTKGTIVADVNLDMPIITYPFEDIVVYGANHSTLGPIVEKAAGEIGVKMSDDPLPGENIFVRSDHYNFVRKGVPSVFLWPGAGGPGRAAIDHFMKNHYHQPSDQIDQQPAINWRSGVRFVDVNYRIARAIADGDQRPQWNKGDFFGLTYEGPGAK
;
A
#
# COMPACT_ATOMS: atom_id res chain seq x y z
N MET A 1 -56.84 -55.01 1.71
CA MET A 1 -56.26 -54.14 2.76
C MET A 1 -55.17 -53.28 2.13
N LEU A 2 -55.45 -51.97 2.15
CA LEU A 2 -54.65 -50.77 1.87
C LEU A 2 -53.50 -50.81 0.84
N ARG A 3 -53.79 -50.23 -0.34
CA ARG A 3 -52.81 -49.54 -1.21
C ARG A 3 -52.54 -48.16 -0.61
N SER A 4 -51.28 -47.76 -0.45
CA SER A 4 -50.90 -46.41 -0.01
C SER A 4 -50.24 -45.67 -1.17
N THR A 5 -50.88 -44.59 -1.61
CA THR A 5 -50.42 -43.61 -2.61
C THR A 5 -49.49 -42.61 -1.93
N ALA A 6 -48.23 -42.52 -2.36
CA ALA A 6 -47.31 -41.47 -1.94
C ALA A 6 -47.45 -40.26 -2.87
N THR A 7 -47.97 -39.16 -2.33
CA THR A 7 -48.13 -37.87 -3.00
C THR A 7 -46.77 -37.16 -3.05
N LEU A 8 -46.24 -36.88 -4.24
CA LEU A 8 -45.03 -36.10 -4.45
C LEU A 8 -45.37 -34.61 -4.26
N ALA A 9 -45.02 -34.04 -3.11
CA ALA A 9 -45.14 -32.60 -2.85
C ALA A 9 -43.96 -31.85 -3.47
N LEU A 10 -44.22 -31.13 -4.56
CA LEU A 10 -43.28 -30.21 -5.19
C LEU A 10 -43.12 -28.97 -4.27
N LEU A 11 -42.05 -28.91 -3.49
CA LEU A 11 -41.67 -27.69 -2.75
C LEU A 11 -41.17 -26.64 -3.75
N LEU A 12 -42.05 -25.72 -4.15
CA LEU A 12 -41.62 -24.44 -4.71
C LEU A 12 -40.84 -23.67 -3.62
N CYS A 13 -39.51 -23.64 -3.74
CA CYS A 13 -38.71 -22.63 -3.05
C CYS A 13 -39.03 -21.28 -3.68
N ALA A 14 -39.93 -20.52 -3.07
CA ALA A 14 -40.09 -19.11 -3.36
C ALA A 14 -38.80 -18.41 -2.92
N ALA A 15 -37.94 -18.04 -3.87
CA ALA A 15 -36.87 -17.10 -3.63
C ALA A 15 -37.52 -15.76 -3.27
N SER A 16 -37.53 -15.40 -1.99
CA SER A 16 -37.92 -14.06 -1.56
C SER A 16 -36.95 -13.07 -2.20
N PRO A 17 -37.40 -12.11 -3.03
CA PRO A 17 -36.53 -11.04 -3.47
C PRO A 17 -36.11 -10.28 -2.22
N ALA A 18 -34.81 -10.16 -1.98
CA ALA A 18 -34.29 -9.24 -0.98
C ALA A 18 -34.79 -7.85 -1.37
N LEU A 19 -35.76 -7.32 -0.63
CA LEU A 19 -36.31 -5.99 -0.86
C LEU A 19 -35.17 -4.99 -0.70
N ALA A 20 -34.86 -4.25 -1.77
CA ALA A 20 -33.94 -3.14 -1.70
C ALA A 20 -34.46 -2.12 -0.68
N GLN A 21 -33.57 -1.62 0.19
CA GLN A 21 -33.89 -0.57 1.17
C GLN A 21 -34.51 0.63 0.45
N SER A 22 -35.67 1.10 0.93
CA SER A 22 -36.34 2.26 0.35
C SER A 22 -35.53 3.53 0.56
N THR A 23 -35.69 4.52 -0.33
CA THR A 23 -35.06 5.84 -0.16
C THR A 23 -35.40 6.48 1.19
N ALA A 24 -36.62 6.25 1.71
CA ALA A 24 -37.04 6.75 3.01
C ALA A 24 -36.26 6.09 4.17
N GLU A 25 -36.08 4.77 4.13
CA GLU A 25 -35.28 4.04 5.13
C GLU A 25 -33.80 4.44 5.07
N ARG A 26 -33.24 4.63 3.87
CA ARG A 26 -31.89 5.17 3.69
C ARG A 26 -31.76 6.55 4.33
N ASN A 27 -32.66 7.46 3.99
CA ASN A 27 -32.65 8.82 4.53
C ASN A 27 -32.82 8.84 6.06
N ALA A 28 -33.66 7.97 6.62
CA ALA A 28 -33.82 7.85 8.07
C ALA A 28 -32.50 7.43 8.76
N LEU A 29 -31.74 6.50 8.16
CA LEU A 29 -30.42 6.10 8.68
C LEU A 29 -29.38 7.23 8.56
N LEU A 30 -29.38 7.94 7.44
CA LEU A 30 -28.44 9.06 7.21
C LEU A 30 -28.73 10.26 8.12
N THR A 31 -30.00 10.54 8.40
CA THR A 31 -30.42 11.73 9.17
C THR A 31 -30.71 11.45 10.65
N ALA A 32 -30.47 10.21 11.11
CA ALA A 32 -30.58 9.87 12.52
C ALA A 32 -29.73 10.82 13.38
N PRO A 33 -30.31 11.40 14.47
CA PRO A 33 -29.60 12.35 15.31
C PRO A 33 -28.43 11.68 16.03
N LEU A 34 -27.30 12.38 16.07
CA LEU A 34 -26.07 11.93 16.73
C LEU A 34 -25.54 13.02 17.68
N PRO A 35 -24.77 12.64 18.72
CA PRO A 35 -23.98 13.61 19.49
C PRO A 35 -23.09 14.48 18.58
N PRO A 36 -22.77 15.72 18.96
CA PRO A 36 -22.07 16.67 18.08
C PRO A 36 -20.77 16.14 17.46
N GLU A 37 -19.91 15.46 18.24
CA GLU A 37 -18.65 14.89 17.72
C GLU A 37 -18.88 13.75 16.73
N GLU A 38 -19.85 12.88 17.01
CA GLU A 38 -20.25 11.80 16.10
C GLU A 38 -20.85 12.35 14.81
N ALA A 39 -21.67 13.41 14.91
CA ALA A 39 -22.27 14.11 13.77
C ALA A 39 -21.21 14.81 12.91
N ALA A 40 -20.21 15.45 13.54
CA ALA A 40 -19.10 16.09 12.83
C ALA A 40 -18.32 15.06 11.99
N LEU A 41 -17.91 13.95 12.61
CA LEU A 41 -17.21 12.86 11.93
C LEU A 41 -18.05 12.26 10.79
N LYS A 42 -19.34 11.97 11.05
CA LYS A 42 -20.28 11.47 10.04
C LYS A 42 -20.41 12.44 8.86
N SER A 43 -20.45 13.75 9.11
CA SER A 43 -20.63 14.74 8.04
C SER A 43 -19.49 14.77 7.02
N HIS A 44 -18.26 14.51 7.48
CA HIS A 44 -17.09 14.39 6.60
C HIS A 44 -17.23 13.15 5.71
N VAL A 45 -17.56 11.99 6.30
CA VAL A 45 -17.77 10.74 5.57
C VAL A 45 -18.96 10.84 4.61
N MET A 46 -20.05 11.50 5.00
CA MET A 46 -21.22 11.74 4.13
C MET A 46 -20.84 12.43 2.83
N PHE A 47 -19.98 13.44 2.90
CA PHE A 47 -19.54 14.16 1.70
C PHE A 47 -18.52 13.35 0.90
N LEU A 48 -17.46 12.88 1.58
CA LEU A 48 -16.35 12.20 0.94
C LEU A 48 -16.80 10.90 0.27
N ALA A 49 -17.64 10.10 0.92
CA ALA A 49 -18.18 8.86 0.37
C ALA A 49 -19.51 9.05 -0.41
N SER A 50 -19.80 10.25 -0.92
CA SER A 50 -21.00 10.48 -1.73
C SER A 50 -20.81 10.06 -3.19
N ASP A 51 -21.90 9.63 -3.84
CA ASP A 51 -21.90 9.28 -5.27
C ASP A 51 -21.46 10.46 -6.17
N ALA A 52 -21.65 11.70 -5.69
CA ALA A 52 -21.20 12.90 -6.37
C ALA A 52 -19.68 12.93 -6.59
N LEU A 53 -18.91 12.20 -5.77
CA LEU A 53 -17.46 12.09 -5.89
C LEU A 53 -17.00 10.82 -6.62
N LYS A 54 -17.92 9.96 -7.09
CA LYS A 54 -17.63 8.80 -7.95
C LYS A 54 -16.41 7.96 -7.54
N GLY A 55 -16.20 7.81 -6.22
CA GLY A 55 -15.08 7.05 -5.66
C GLY A 55 -13.71 7.73 -5.71
N ARG A 56 -13.64 9.04 -5.96
CA ARG A 56 -12.45 9.90 -5.78
C ARG A 56 -11.17 9.34 -6.39
N GLU A 57 -11.21 8.76 -7.59
CA GLU A 57 -10.02 8.16 -8.19
C GLU A 57 -8.91 9.21 -8.36
N ALA A 58 -7.69 8.91 -7.93
CA ALA A 58 -6.57 9.82 -8.11
C ALA A 58 -6.41 10.28 -9.58
N GLY A 59 -6.32 11.59 -9.79
CA GLY A 59 -6.28 12.19 -11.12
C GLY A 59 -7.64 12.45 -11.78
N SER A 60 -8.75 12.17 -11.08
CA SER A 60 -10.09 12.55 -11.51
C SER A 60 -10.47 13.97 -11.04
N PRO A 61 -11.40 14.66 -11.74
CA PRO A 61 -11.98 15.90 -11.24
C PRO A 61 -12.66 15.75 -9.86
N GLU A 62 -13.24 14.58 -9.58
CA GLU A 62 -13.88 14.30 -8.31
C GLU A 62 -12.87 14.20 -7.15
N PHE A 63 -11.66 13.70 -7.41
CA PHE A 63 -10.56 13.77 -6.44
C PHE A 63 -10.16 15.22 -6.16
N ASP A 64 -10.09 16.08 -7.19
CA ASP A 64 -9.78 17.51 -7.00
C ASP A 64 -10.82 18.20 -6.10
N ILE A 65 -12.10 17.84 -6.21
CA ILE A 65 -13.16 18.33 -5.32
C ILE A 65 -12.91 17.87 -3.88
N ALA A 66 -12.57 16.60 -3.68
CA ALA A 66 -12.26 16.04 -2.37
C ALA A 66 -11.01 16.72 -1.74
N ALA A 67 -9.95 16.94 -2.52
CA ALA A 67 -8.74 17.62 -2.06
C ALA A 67 -9.01 19.07 -1.63
N ASN A 68 -9.81 19.81 -2.40
CA ASN A 68 -10.23 21.17 -2.03
C ASN A 68 -11.14 21.19 -0.80
N TYR A 69 -12.00 20.17 -0.64
CA TYR A 69 -12.78 20.01 0.58
C TYR A 69 -11.88 19.84 1.81
N VAL A 70 -10.92 18.92 1.76
CA VAL A 70 -9.98 18.70 2.88
C VAL A 70 -9.15 19.96 3.16
N ALA A 71 -8.65 20.65 2.13
CA ALA A 71 -7.94 21.92 2.30
C ALA A 71 -8.81 22.98 3.00
N SER A 72 -10.09 23.05 2.65
CA SER A 72 -11.05 23.95 3.29
C SER A 72 -11.33 23.56 4.75
N GLN A 73 -11.38 22.26 5.05
CA GLN A 73 -11.54 21.77 6.43
C GLN A 73 -10.28 22.02 7.27
N PHE A 74 -9.08 21.87 6.70
CA PHE A 74 -7.82 22.24 7.36
C PHE A 74 -7.75 23.75 7.65
N TYR A 75 -8.18 24.59 6.72
CA TYR A 75 -8.34 26.02 6.96
C TYR A 75 -9.34 26.31 8.09
N ALA A 76 -10.52 25.68 8.06
CA ALA A 76 -11.54 25.85 9.10
C ALA A 76 -11.07 25.36 10.48
N ALA A 77 -10.24 24.31 10.53
CA ALA A 77 -9.58 23.83 11.75
C ALA A 77 -8.44 24.76 12.22
N GLY A 78 -8.11 25.80 11.46
CA GLY A 78 -7.10 26.80 11.83
C GLY A 78 -5.66 26.29 11.70
N LEU A 79 -5.42 25.31 10.82
CA LEU A 79 -4.09 24.87 10.43
C LEU A 79 -3.39 25.97 9.62
N LYS A 80 -2.05 25.95 9.61
CA LYS A 80 -1.29 26.71 8.61
C LYS A 80 -1.16 25.88 7.33
N PRO A 81 -1.22 26.49 6.14
CA PRO A 81 -0.95 25.76 4.91
C PRO A 81 0.48 25.20 4.89
N ALA A 82 0.63 23.95 4.46
CA ALA A 82 1.91 23.26 4.37
C ALA A 82 2.09 22.52 3.05
N GLY A 83 1.37 22.93 2.00
CA GLY A 83 1.56 22.49 0.62
C GLY A 83 2.52 23.39 -0.16
N ASP A 84 2.40 23.38 -1.49
CA ASP A 84 3.24 24.18 -2.38
C ASP A 84 2.85 25.66 -2.34
N GLU A 85 3.84 26.53 -2.60
CA GLU A 85 3.65 27.98 -2.80
C GLU A 85 2.85 28.69 -1.67
N GLY A 86 2.88 28.13 -0.45
CA GLY A 86 2.15 28.68 0.71
C GLY A 86 0.66 28.30 0.76
N GLY A 87 0.21 27.39 -0.10
CA GLY A 87 -1.12 26.79 -0.08
C GLY A 87 -1.18 25.47 0.71
N TYR A 88 -2.34 24.81 0.70
CA TYR A 88 -2.52 23.48 1.34
C TYR A 88 -2.22 22.32 0.39
N LEU A 89 -2.28 22.56 -0.92
CA LEU A 89 -2.11 21.51 -1.91
C LEU A 89 -0.64 21.37 -2.28
N GLN A 90 -0.11 20.16 -2.19
CA GLN A 90 1.14 19.79 -2.84
C GLN A 90 0.79 19.09 -4.15
N LYS A 91 1.29 19.62 -5.28
CA LYS A 91 1.09 19.01 -6.59
C LYS A 91 1.91 17.73 -6.70
N VAL A 92 1.23 16.63 -6.99
CA VAL A 92 1.83 15.34 -7.30
C VAL A 92 1.76 15.13 -8.82
N PRO A 93 2.89 15.13 -9.55
CA PRO A 93 2.89 14.99 -11.00
C PRO A 93 2.68 13.53 -11.40
N LEU A 94 1.44 13.02 -11.30
CA LEU A 94 1.16 11.62 -11.64
C LEU A 94 1.43 11.32 -13.11
N ILE A 95 1.94 10.11 -13.37
CA ILE A 95 2.15 9.52 -14.68
C ILE A 95 1.46 8.16 -14.68
N SER A 96 0.40 8.05 -15.48
CA SER A 96 -0.18 6.79 -15.89
C SER A 96 0.67 6.18 -16.99
N TYR A 97 1.08 4.93 -16.82
CA TYR A 97 1.93 4.24 -17.78
C TYR A 97 1.50 2.79 -17.99
N LYS A 98 1.60 2.34 -19.24
CA LYS A 98 1.34 0.94 -19.62
C LYS A 98 2.23 0.54 -20.78
N LEU A 99 2.32 -0.77 -21.01
CA LEU A 99 3.01 -1.30 -22.17
C LEU A 99 2.32 -0.82 -23.45
N ASP A 100 3.10 -0.29 -24.38
CA ASP A 100 2.66 0.02 -25.75
C ASP A 100 3.04 -1.16 -26.65
N GLY A 101 2.06 -2.03 -26.92
CA GLY A 101 2.27 -3.34 -27.53
C GLY A 101 2.51 -4.46 -26.50
N ILE A 102 3.27 -5.49 -26.91
CA ILE A 102 3.51 -6.72 -26.10
C ILE A 102 4.98 -6.90 -25.69
N GLY A 103 5.87 -6.04 -26.17
CA GLY A 103 7.33 -6.17 -26.03
C GLY A 103 7.90 -7.39 -26.77
N ALA A 104 9.22 -7.54 -26.69
CA ALA A 104 9.94 -8.67 -27.26
C ALA A 104 11.03 -9.14 -26.30
N MET A 105 11.19 -10.47 -26.19
CA MET A 105 12.30 -11.09 -25.48
C MET A 105 12.92 -12.20 -26.32
N ALA A 106 14.24 -12.24 -26.41
CA ALA A 106 14.97 -13.29 -27.10
C ALA A 106 16.24 -13.66 -26.36
N VAL A 107 16.57 -14.96 -26.35
CA VAL A 107 17.79 -15.50 -25.75
C VAL A 107 18.79 -15.81 -26.84
N GLN A 108 19.99 -15.24 -26.74
CA GLN A 108 21.09 -15.47 -27.65
C GLN A 108 22.18 -16.29 -26.94
N ARG A 109 22.55 -17.45 -27.47
CA ARG A 109 23.69 -18.24 -26.99
C ARG A 109 24.86 -18.13 -27.96
N ALA A 110 26.06 -18.44 -27.49
CA ALA A 110 27.23 -18.45 -28.37
C ALA A 110 27.03 -19.43 -29.53
N LYS A 111 27.19 -18.95 -30.77
CA LYS A 111 27.15 -19.76 -32.00
C LYS A 111 25.80 -20.46 -32.29
N SER A 112 24.68 -19.98 -31.73
CA SER A 112 23.33 -20.44 -32.06
C SER A 112 22.49 -19.32 -32.70
N ALA A 113 21.40 -19.68 -33.36
CA ALA A 113 20.36 -18.69 -33.69
C ALA A 113 19.72 -18.12 -32.41
N PRO A 114 19.20 -16.88 -32.42
CA PRO A 114 18.40 -16.34 -31.33
C PRO A 114 17.15 -17.20 -31.12
N VAL A 115 16.82 -17.49 -29.87
CA VAL A 115 15.56 -18.15 -29.48
C VAL A 115 14.58 -17.08 -29.02
N ALA A 116 13.61 -16.74 -29.88
CA ALA A 116 12.53 -15.84 -29.52
C ALA A 116 11.61 -16.49 -28.47
N LEU A 117 11.22 -15.69 -27.47
CA LEU A 117 10.21 -16.06 -26.49
C LEU A 117 8.83 -15.60 -26.98
N THR A 118 7.78 -16.33 -26.62
CA THR A 118 6.39 -16.04 -26.98
C THR A 118 5.72 -15.24 -25.87
N ALA A 119 5.26 -14.02 -26.18
CA ALA A 119 4.55 -13.16 -25.22
C ALA A 119 3.27 -13.85 -24.70
N GLY A 120 2.96 -13.65 -23.41
CA GLY A 120 1.78 -14.26 -22.76
C GLY A 120 1.88 -15.77 -22.49
N LYS A 121 2.91 -16.45 -23.03
CA LYS A 121 3.22 -17.86 -22.74
C LYS A 121 4.54 -18.02 -22.01
N ASP A 122 5.61 -17.45 -22.56
CA ASP A 122 6.96 -17.54 -22.00
C ASP A 122 7.28 -16.32 -21.15
N PHE A 123 6.80 -15.13 -21.55
CA PHE A 123 7.13 -13.88 -20.87
C PHE A 123 6.01 -12.84 -20.87
N ILE A 124 6.09 -11.93 -19.91
CA ILE A 124 5.37 -10.65 -19.85
C ILE A 124 6.44 -9.56 -19.77
N ALA A 125 6.46 -8.62 -20.73
CA ALA A 125 7.34 -7.46 -20.66
C ALA A 125 6.83 -6.44 -19.65
N SER A 126 7.75 -5.70 -19.04
CA SER A 126 7.41 -4.57 -18.16
C SER A 126 7.45 -3.25 -18.93
N ALA A 127 6.42 -2.44 -18.72
CA ALA A 127 6.47 -1.02 -19.04
C ALA A 127 7.50 -0.32 -18.12
N ASN A 128 8.25 0.63 -18.66
CA ASN A 128 9.27 1.37 -17.95
C ASN A 128 9.04 2.88 -18.14
N PRO A 129 8.48 3.58 -17.13
CA PRO A 129 8.19 5.00 -17.27
C PRO A 129 9.45 5.87 -17.18
N SER A 130 10.57 5.34 -16.66
CA SER A 130 11.87 6.05 -16.63
C SER A 130 12.59 6.05 -17.99
N GLN A 131 12.27 5.09 -18.86
CA GLN A 131 12.83 4.97 -20.20
C GLN A 131 11.74 4.44 -21.15
N PRO A 132 10.94 5.34 -21.77
CA PRO A 132 9.71 4.95 -22.45
C PRO A 132 9.89 4.01 -23.65
N GLU A 133 11.06 4.05 -24.29
CA GLU A 133 11.48 3.07 -25.29
C GLU A 133 12.86 2.55 -24.92
N TYR A 134 12.98 1.23 -24.75
CA TYR A 134 14.25 0.60 -24.40
C TYR A 134 14.46 -0.70 -25.17
N SER A 135 15.73 -1.02 -25.41
CA SER A 135 16.23 -2.31 -25.86
C SER A 135 17.50 -2.62 -25.09
N LEU A 136 17.44 -3.61 -24.21
CA LEU A 136 18.53 -3.98 -23.32
C LEU A 136 19.00 -5.39 -23.64
N THR A 137 20.28 -5.55 -23.95
CA THR A 137 20.93 -6.86 -24.14
C THR A 137 22.05 -7.04 -23.13
N ALA A 138 21.98 -8.08 -22.30
CA ALA A 138 23.02 -8.36 -21.32
C ALA A 138 23.05 -9.84 -20.90
N PRO A 139 24.18 -10.30 -20.32
CA PRO A 139 24.21 -11.59 -19.62
C PRO A 139 23.23 -11.60 -18.45
N VAL A 140 22.75 -12.80 -18.10
CA VAL A 140 21.81 -13.00 -16.99
C VAL A 140 22.47 -13.78 -15.86
N VAL A 141 22.28 -13.34 -14.61
CA VAL A 141 22.68 -14.06 -13.41
C VAL A 141 21.45 -14.49 -12.63
N PHE A 142 21.31 -15.79 -12.39
CA PHE A 142 20.29 -16.31 -11.49
C PHE A 142 20.77 -16.23 -10.05
N VAL A 143 19.93 -15.68 -9.17
CA VAL A 143 20.25 -15.42 -7.75
C VAL A 143 19.21 -15.98 -6.79
N GLY A 144 18.49 -17.04 -7.14
CA GLY A 144 17.46 -17.58 -6.23
C GLY A 144 16.34 -16.57 -5.97
N TYR A 145 16.17 -16.12 -4.73
CA TYR A 145 15.16 -15.11 -4.37
C TYR A 145 15.68 -13.67 -4.42
N GLY A 146 16.98 -13.43 -4.66
CA GLY A 146 17.56 -12.08 -4.73
C GLY A 146 17.52 -11.33 -3.40
N ILE A 147 17.58 -12.04 -2.27
CA ILE A 147 17.49 -11.48 -0.92
C ILE A 147 18.87 -11.28 -0.31
N VAL A 148 19.07 -10.12 0.32
CA VAL A 148 20.23 -9.85 1.16
C VAL A 148 19.78 -9.15 2.45
N GLY A 149 19.95 -9.83 3.57
CA GLY A 149 19.41 -9.45 4.87
C GLY A 149 19.00 -10.68 5.67
N LEU A 150 18.74 -10.51 6.97
CA LEU A 150 18.26 -11.60 7.86
C LEU A 150 19.16 -12.86 7.82
N GLY A 151 20.48 -12.66 7.75
CA GLY A 151 21.46 -13.75 7.67
C GLY A 151 21.57 -14.44 6.29
N ARG A 152 20.81 -13.97 5.28
CA ARG A 152 20.82 -14.49 3.90
C ARG A 152 21.56 -13.54 2.95
N ASP A 153 22.34 -14.11 2.04
CA ASP A 153 22.94 -13.38 0.90
C ASP A 153 22.88 -14.25 -0.37
N ASP A 154 21.84 -14.02 -1.16
CA ASP A 154 21.59 -14.74 -2.42
C ASP A 154 22.56 -14.37 -3.55
N TYR A 155 23.38 -13.33 -3.38
CA TYR A 155 24.38 -12.88 -4.35
C TYR A 155 25.79 -13.38 -4.01
N LYS A 156 25.95 -14.10 -2.87
CA LYS A 156 27.25 -14.52 -2.38
C LYS A 156 28.01 -15.35 -3.42
N GLY A 157 29.18 -14.85 -3.80
CA GLY A 157 30.08 -15.54 -4.73
C GLY A 157 29.77 -15.34 -6.21
N VAL A 158 28.92 -14.37 -6.58
CA VAL A 158 28.70 -13.98 -7.98
C VAL A 158 28.82 -12.48 -8.18
N ASP A 159 29.31 -12.08 -9.35
CA ASP A 159 29.31 -10.68 -9.81
C ASP A 159 28.10 -10.42 -10.71
N VAL A 160 27.33 -9.39 -10.41
CA VAL A 160 26.14 -8.96 -11.18
C VAL A 160 26.31 -7.59 -11.85
N LYS A 161 27.50 -6.98 -11.74
CA LYS A 161 27.74 -5.65 -12.30
C LYS A 161 27.58 -5.67 -13.82
N GLY A 162 26.74 -4.78 -14.35
CA GLY A 162 26.46 -4.70 -15.79
C GLY A 162 25.66 -5.88 -16.34
N LYS A 163 24.99 -6.67 -15.48
CA LYS A 163 24.21 -7.85 -15.87
C LYS A 163 22.74 -7.69 -15.50
N ILE A 164 21.88 -8.49 -16.12
CA ILE A 164 20.49 -8.64 -15.72
C ILE A 164 20.43 -9.70 -14.62
N VAL A 165 19.67 -9.44 -13.57
CA VAL A 165 19.46 -10.40 -12.48
C VAL A 165 18.12 -11.09 -12.64
N ALA A 166 18.11 -12.42 -12.60
CA ALA A 166 16.91 -13.24 -12.57
C ALA A 166 16.69 -13.82 -11.16
N TYR A 167 15.51 -13.59 -10.58
CA TYR A 167 15.14 -14.10 -9.26
C TYR A 167 13.69 -14.61 -9.25
N PHE A 168 13.33 -15.45 -8.27
CA PHE A 168 11.94 -15.85 -8.03
C PHE A 168 11.09 -14.74 -7.42
N GLY A 169 9.82 -14.67 -7.84
CA GLY A 169 8.82 -13.83 -7.18
C GLY A 169 8.53 -14.28 -5.74
N GLY A 170 8.04 -13.36 -4.89
CA GLY A 170 7.75 -13.62 -3.48
C GLY A 170 9.00 -13.82 -2.62
N ALA A 171 8.84 -14.30 -1.39
CA ALA A 171 9.92 -14.62 -0.48
C ALA A 171 9.61 -15.93 0.26
N PRO A 172 10.63 -16.67 0.76
CA PRO A 172 10.39 -17.87 1.55
C PRO A 172 9.60 -17.58 2.83
N SER A 173 8.68 -18.46 3.22
CA SER A 173 7.84 -18.26 4.43
C SER A 173 8.62 -18.39 5.74
N SER A 174 9.82 -18.96 5.68
CA SER A 174 10.77 -19.00 6.81
C SER A 174 11.35 -17.64 7.21
N LEU A 175 11.20 -16.60 6.38
CA LEU A 175 11.60 -15.25 6.77
C LEU A 175 10.56 -14.67 7.74
N PRO A 176 11.01 -14.05 8.84
CA PRO A 176 10.14 -13.54 9.89
C PRO A 176 9.26 -12.37 9.39
N GLY A 177 7.98 -12.40 9.76
CA GLY A 177 7.05 -11.27 9.80
C GLY A 177 7.24 -10.18 8.73
N GLU A 178 7.30 -8.94 9.21
CA GLU A 178 7.34 -7.72 8.40
C GLU A 178 8.63 -7.61 7.57
N GLU A 179 9.76 -8.11 8.06
CA GLU A 179 11.03 -8.11 7.33
C GLU A 179 11.01 -9.08 6.14
N GLY A 180 10.41 -10.25 6.31
CA GLY A 180 10.17 -11.21 5.23
C GLY A 180 9.26 -10.64 4.16
N ALA A 181 8.23 -9.89 4.58
CA ALA A 181 7.31 -9.20 3.71
C ALA A 181 7.98 -8.14 2.82
N HIS A 182 8.92 -7.37 3.37
CA HIS A 182 9.72 -6.40 2.62
C HIS A 182 10.35 -7.05 1.37
N PHE A 183 10.88 -8.26 1.51
CA PHE A 183 11.50 -9.00 0.40
C PHE A 183 10.50 -9.61 -0.58
N GLN A 184 9.20 -9.63 -0.29
CA GLN A 184 8.19 -10.03 -1.29
C GLN A 184 8.02 -8.96 -2.37
N ASN A 185 8.34 -7.69 -2.06
CA ASN A 185 8.20 -6.57 -2.98
C ASN A 185 9.31 -6.59 -4.07
N PRO A 186 8.96 -6.65 -5.37
CA PRO A 186 9.94 -6.58 -6.46
C PRO A 186 10.81 -5.31 -6.43
N ALA A 187 10.29 -4.19 -5.94
CA ALA A 187 11.04 -2.94 -5.80
C ALA A 187 12.20 -3.07 -4.82
N ALA A 188 12.00 -3.75 -3.69
CA ALA A 188 13.05 -4.03 -2.71
C ALA A 188 14.18 -4.87 -3.32
N LYS A 189 13.81 -5.92 -4.06
CA LYS A 189 14.78 -6.79 -4.77
C LYS A 189 15.53 -6.04 -5.87
N ALA A 190 14.84 -5.19 -6.62
CA ALA A 190 15.47 -4.34 -7.63
C ALA A 190 16.51 -3.39 -7.01
N GLU A 191 16.22 -2.82 -5.84
CA GLU A 191 17.17 -1.96 -5.12
C GLU A 191 18.40 -2.73 -4.63
N ILE A 192 18.21 -3.97 -4.13
CA ILE A 192 19.31 -4.88 -3.74
C ILE A 192 20.21 -5.19 -4.95
N ALA A 193 19.60 -5.45 -6.12
CA ALA A 193 20.31 -5.70 -7.37
C ALA A 193 21.06 -4.45 -7.86
N ARG A 194 20.41 -3.27 -7.79
CA ARG A 194 20.98 -1.97 -8.16
C ARG A 194 22.21 -1.62 -7.33
N LYS A 195 22.14 -1.78 -6.00
CA LYS A 195 23.28 -1.58 -5.08
C LYS A 195 24.49 -2.47 -5.43
N ARG A 196 24.28 -3.57 -6.16
CA ARG A 196 25.33 -4.49 -6.65
C ARG A 196 25.72 -4.28 -8.12
N GLY A 197 25.16 -3.26 -8.77
CA GLY A 197 25.49 -2.85 -10.14
C GLY A 197 24.74 -3.59 -11.24
N ALA A 198 23.66 -4.32 -10.94
CA ALA A 198 22.80 -4.88 -11.97
C ALA A 198 22.15 -3.78 -12.82
N ILE A 199 21.87 -4.06 -14.09
CA ILE A 199 21.28 -3.08 -15.05
C ILE A 199 19.83 -3.40 -15.44
N GLY A 200 19.25 -4.40 -14.80
CA GLY A 200 17.84 -4.76 -14.94
C GLY A 200 17.50 -6.03 -14.19
N THR A 201 16.22 -6.28 -13.95
CA THR A 201 15.74 -7.49 -13.29
C THR A 201 14.70 -8.24 -14.13
N ILE A 202 14.68 -9.56 -13.97
CA ILE A 202 13.65 -10.44 -14.50
C ILE A 202 13.09 -11.28 -13.35
N THR A 203 11.78 -11.25 -13.17
CA THR A 203 11.10 -12.11 -12.18
C THR A 203 10.80 -13.48 -12.81
N LEU A 204 11.04 -14.56 -12.07
CA LEU A 204 10.75 -15.93 -12.47
C LEU A 204 9.53 -16.44 -11.71
N GLU A 205 8.61 -17.06 -12.42
CA GLU A 205 7.58 -17.90 -11.81
C GLU A 205 8.21 -19.12 -11.14
N SER A 206 7.73 -19.47 -9.94
CA SER A 206 8.06 -20.70 -9.24
C SER A 206 6.83 -21.61 -9.12
N PRO A 207 7.00 -22.92 -8.89
CA PRO A 207 5.87 -23.79 -8.60
C PRO A 207 5.04 -23.37 -7.38
N LEU A 208 5.64 -22.69 -6.40
CA LEU A 208 4.93 -22.16 -5.24
C LEU A 208 4.12 -20.91 -5.60
N SER A 209 4.73 -19.93 -6.26
CA SER A 209 4.03 -18.71 -6.68
C SER A 209 2.91 -19.00 -7.68
N ALA A 210 3.08 -20.02 -8.54
CA ALA A 210 2.06 -20.43 -9.50
C ALA A 210 0.76 -20.93 -8.84
N LYS A 211 0.80 -21.36 -7.56
CA LYS A 211 -0.41 -21.78 -6.83
C LYS A 211 -1.28 -20.60 -6.39
N THR A 212 -0.67 -19.45 -6.09
CA THR A 212 -1.38 -18.28 -5.56
C THR A 212 -1.58 -17.20 -6.62
N ARG A 213 -0.60 -17.02 -7.52
CA ARG A 213 -0.62 -16.05 -8.62
C ARG A 213 -0.07 -16.68 -9.90
N PRO A 214 -0.88 -17.49 -10.61
CA PRO A 214 -0.46 -18.11 -11.86
C PRO A 214 -0.03 -17.07 -12.89
N PHE A 215 1.02 -17.36 -13.66
CA PHE A 215 1.50 -16.47 -14.72
C PHE A 215 0.41 -16.07 -15.72
N ALA A 216 -0.49 -17.00 -16.07
CA ALA A 216 -1.60 -16.71 -16.99
C ALA A 216 -2.53 -15.61 -16.45
N THR A 217 -2.80 -15.61 -15.14
CA THR A 217 -3.56 -14.55 -14.48
C THR A 217 -2.79 -13.24 -14.59
N LEU A 218 -1.51 -13.21 -14.25
CA LEU A 218 -0.67 -11.99 -14.35
C LEU A 218 -0.57 -11.46 -15.79
N ALA A 219 -0.54 -12.34 -16.78
CA ALA A 219 -0.52 -11.97 -18.19
C ALA A 219 -1.80 -11.22 -18.59
N ALA A 220 -2.96 -11.65 -18.09
CA ALA A 220 -4.25 -10.99 -18.37
C ALA A 220 -4.32 -9.54 -17.84
N TYR A 221 -3.55 -9.23 -16.79
CA TYR A 221 -3.48 -7.89 -16.18
C TYR A 221 -2.29 -7.05 -16.67
N SER A 222 -1.40 -7.61 -17.50
CA SER A 222 -0.11 -7.00 -17.86
C SER A 222 -0.21 -5.70 -18.67
N THR A 223 -1.33 -5.47 -19.36
CA THR A 223 -1.60 -4.28 -20.17
C THR A 223 -2.35 -3.19 -19.41
N ARG A 224 -2.74 -3.44 -18.14
CA ARG A 224 -3.36 -2.41 -17.31
C ARG A 224 -2.39 -1.28 -17.03
N ALA A 225 -2.91 -0.07 -17.02
CA ALA A 225 -2.14 1.10 -16.62
C ALA A 225 -1.78 1.01 -15.14
N ARG A 226 -0.57 1.45 -14.84
CA ARG A 226 -0.06 1.69 -13.49
C ARG A 226 0.18 3.18 -13.33
N ILE A 227 0.28 3.64 -12.10
CA ILE A 227 0.56 5.04 -11.80
C ILE A 227 1.89 5.11 -11.06
N THR A 228 2.67 6.15 -11.37
CA THR A 228 3.84 6.58 -10.60
C THR A 228 3.84 8.11 -10.57
N TRP A 229 4.73 8.73 -9.81
CA TRP A 229 4.96 10.18 -9.91
C TRP A 229 6.07 10.48 -10.92
N GLY A 230 6.04 11.67 -11.52
CA GLY A 230 6.96 12.12 -12.56
C GLY A 230 8.19 12.82 -12.00
N ASN A 231 9.34 12.55 -12.61
CA ASN A 231 10.59 13.27 -12.40
C ASN A 231 10.56 14.63 -13.13
N ALA A 232 11.50 15.50 -12.77
CA ALA A 232 11.62 16.83 -13.39
C ALA A 232 11.92 16.79 -14.90
N ASP A 233 12.53 15.71 -15.40
CA ASP A 233 12.79 15.50 -16.83
C ASP A 233 11.57 14.98 -17.61
N GLY A 234 10.44 14.77 -16.93
CA GLY A 234 9.19 14.30 -17.52
C GLY A 234 9.07 12.78 -17.64
N THR A 235 10.09 12.01 -17.25
CA THR A 235 10.01 10.56 -17.10
C THR A 235 9.31 10.18 -15.79
N GLY A 236 8.85 8.94 -15.64
CA GLY A 236 8.26 8.48 -14.38
C GLY A 236 9.28 7.87 -13.43
N HIS A 237 9.00 8.01 -12.14
CA HIS A 237 9.78 7.43 -11.07
C HIS A 237 9.75 5.91 -11.12
N ILE A 238 10.91 5.31 -10.85
CA ILE A 238 11.04 3.89 -10.54
C ILE A 238 11.85 3.73 -9.25
N PRO A 239 11.55 2.73 -8.39
CA PRO A 239 12.23 2.57 -7.11
C PRO A 239 13.74 2.34 -7.19
N ALA A 240 14.21 1.74 -8.29
CA ALA A 240 15.62 1.41 -8.52
C ALA A 240 16.12 2.01 -9.85
N PRO A 241 16.50 3.30 -9.88
CA PRO A 241 16.99 3.96 -11.10
C PRO A 241 18.19 3.23 -11.71
N GLY A 242 18.15 3.00 -13.03
CA GLY A 242 19.18 2.25 -13.77
C GLY A 242 19.06 0.72 -13.68
N THR A 243 18.12 0.19 -12.87
CA THR A 243 17.85 -1.25 -12.74
C THR A 243 16.34 -1.51 -12.83
N PRO A 244 15.70 -1.23 -13.99
CA PRO A 244 14.27 -1.44 -14.14
C PRO A 244 13.89 -2.93 -14.11
N SER A 245 12.66 -3.22 -13.71
CA SER A 245 12.04 -4.51 -14.03
C SER A 245 11.85 -4.61 -15.54
N LEU A 246 12.40 -5.65 -16.15
CA LEU A 246 12.29 -5.91 -17.59
C LEU A 246 11.09 -6.79 -17.91
N GLY A 247 10.59 -7.54 -16.92
CA GLY A 247 9.46 -8.42 -17.09
C GLY A 247 9.47 -9.63 -16.17
N MET A 248 8.56 -10.54 -16.47
CA MET A 248 8.42 -11.83 -15.80
C MET A 248 8.52 -12.95 -16.83
N LEU A 249 9.20 -14.05 -16.48
CA LEU A 249 9.18 -15.29 -17.22
C LEU A 249 8.29 -16.32 -16.52
N SER A 250 7.47 -17.01 -17.31
CA SER A 250 6.78 -18.22 -16.85
C SER A 250 7.79 -19.35 -16.62
N MET A 251 7.34 -20.46 -16.02
CA MET A 251 8.21 -21.64 -15.93
C MET A 251 8.69 -22.14 -17.30
N ALA A 252 7.89 -22.00 -18.37
CA ALA A 252 8.28 -22.36 -19.73
C ALA A 252 9.30 -21.37 -20.33
N GLY A 253 9.14 -20.07 -20.06
CA GLY A 253 10.12 -19.06 -20.46
C GLY A 253 11.46 -19.22 -19.72
N ALA A 254 11.40 -19.55 -18.43
CA ALA A 254 12.58 -19.84 -17.63
C ALA A 254 13.32 -21.09 -18.12
N GLU A 255 12.61 -22.15 -18.53
CA GLU A 255 13.24 -23.32 -19.16
C GLU A 255 14.05 -22.94 -20.40
N LYS A 256 13.49 -22.08 -21.27
CA LYS A 256 14.19 -21.54 -22.43
C LYS A 256 15.39 -20.70 -22.02
N LEU A 257 15.26 -19.84 -21.00
CA LEU A 257 16.37 -19.02 -20.51
C LEU A 257 17.54 -19.87 -19.96
N PHE A 258 17.24 -20.95 -19.26
CA PHE A 258 18.23 -21.82 -18.62
C PHE A 258 18.81 -22.89 -19.54
N ALA A 259 18.37 -23.02 -20.79
CA ALA A 259 18.87 -24.08 -21.67
C ALA A 259 20.39 -23.95 -21.89
N GLY A 260 21.12 -25.04 -21.64
CA GLY A 260 22.59 -25.10 -21.67
C GLY A 260 23.28 -24.64 -20.38
N ALA A 261 22.53 -24.30 -19.33
CA ALA A 261 23.09 -23.93 -18.03
C ALA A 261 23.68 -25.15 -17.29
N LYS A 262 24.65 -24.90 -16.40
CA LYS A 262 25.26 -25.93 -15.56
C LYS A 262 24.24 -26.64 -14.67
N THR A 263 23.26 -25.91 -14.16
CA THR A 263 22.12 -26.46 -13.41
C THR A 263 20.86 -26.30 -14.24
N PRO A 264 20.25 -27.39 -14.75
CA PRO A 264 19.07 -27.31 -15.59
C PRO A 264 17.86 -26.72 -14.85
N TRP A 265 16.96 -26.08 -15.58
CA TRP A 265 15.73 -25.50 -15.02
C TRP A 265 14.90 -26.53 -14.25
N ALA A 266 14.77 -27.77 -14.75
CA ALA A 266 14.02 -28.83 -14.07
C ALA A 266 14.54 -29.08 -12.63
N THR A 267 15.85 -28.99 -12.40
CA THR A 267 16.45 -29.11 -11.07
C THR A 267 16.11 -27.89 -10.19
N ILE A 268 16.20 -26.68 -10.76
CA ILE A 268 15.88 -25.42 -10.08
C ILE A 268 14.39 -25.37 -9.70
N ALA A 269 13.49 -25.68 -10.64
CA ALA A 269 12.05 -25.71 -10.43
C ALA A 269 11.64 -26.76 -9.39
N LYS A 270 12.24 -27.96 -9.43
CA LYS A 270 12.00 -28.99 -8.41
C LYS A 270 12.40 -28.52 -7.01
N ALA A 271 13.55 -27.86 -6.88
CA ALA A 271 13.97 -27.28 -5.59
C ALA A 271 13.05 -26.13 -5.16
N ALA A 272 12.63 -25.26 -6.09
CA ALA A 272 11.71 -24.15 -5.84
C ALA A 272 10.27 -24.57 -5.50
N ALA A 273 9.95 -25.87 -5.59
CA ALA A 273 8.68 -26.41 -5.10
C ALA A 273 8.66 -26.59 -3.57
N VAL A 274 9.82 -26.48 -2.91
CA VAL A 274 9.98 -26.57 -1.46
C VAL A 274 10.19 -25.17 -0.90
N ASP A 275 9.36 -24.77 0.07
CA ASP A 275 9.52 -23.48 0.72
C ASP A 275 10.83 -23.41 1.53
N GLY A 276 11.44 -22.23 1.62
CA GLY A 276 12.74 -22.07 2.28
C GLY A 276 13.95 -22.44 1.42
N ALA A 277 13.76 -22.91 0.19
CA ALA A 277 14.86 -23.33 -0.68
C ALA A 277 15.93 -22.23 -0.85
N THR A 278 17.19 -22.65 -0.79
CA THR A 278 18.35 -21.81 -1.10
C THR A 278 18.97 -22.24 -2.41
N PHE A 279 19.50 -21.28 -3.15
CA PHE A 279 20.08 -21.52 -4.46
C PHE A 279 21.48 -20.95 -4.49
N LYS A 280 22.43 -21.70 -5.05
CA LYS A 280 23.73 -21.15 -5.38
C LYS A 280 23.56 -20.23 -6.59
N PRO A 281 23.97 -18.95 -6.54
CA PRO A 281 23.84 -18.07 -7.69
C PRO A 281 24.84 -18.45 -8.79
N PHE A 282 24.46 -18.23 -10.06
CA PHE A 282 25.35 -18.46 -11.20
C PHE A 282 24.91 -17.68 -12.45
N GLN A 283 25.88 -17.39 -13.31
CA GLN A 283 25.61 -16.79 -14.62
C GLN A 283 25.07 -17.83 -15.60
N LEU A 284 23.98 -17.49 -16.28
CA LEU A 284 23.34 -18.30 -17.33
C LEU A 284 24.14 -18.19 -18.64
N PRO A 285 24.04 -19.19 -19.54
CA PRO A 285 24.73 -19.15 -20.82
C PRO A 285 24.12 -18.09 -21.76
N GLY A 286 24.98 -17.28 -22.38
CA GLY A 286 24.56 -16.30 -23.38
C GLY A 286 24.03 -14.99 -22.78
N THR A 287 23.16 -14.32 -23.55
CA THR A 287 22.54 -13.04 -23.21
C THR A 287 21.04 -13.09 -23.48
N ILE A 288 20.28 -12.24 -22.80
CA ILE A 288 18.89 -11.97 -23.14
C ILE A 288 18.78 -10.55 -23.70
N THR A 289 17.99 -10.38 -24.75
CA THR A 289 17.55 -9.09 -25.26
C THR A 289 16.11 -8.88 -24.84
N VAL A 290 15.80 -7.74 -24.21
CA VAL A 290 14.44 -7.30 -23.90
C VAL A 290 14.20 -5.94 -24.54
N ALA A 291 13.13 -5.81 -25.30
CA ALA A 291 12.71 -4.54 -25.89
C ALA A 291 11.23 -4.27 -25.61
N ALA A 292 10.90 -3.05 -25.23
CA ALA A 292 9.53 -2.63 -24.99
C ALA A 292 9.35 -1.13 -25.18
N LYS A 293 8.11 -0.73 -25.44
CA LYS A 293 7.65 0.65 -25.46
C LYS A 293 6.62 0.86 -24.36
N THR A 294 6.56 2.08 -23.85
CA THR A 294 5.70 2.50 -22.75
C THR A 294 4.89 3.71 -23.20
N ALA A 295 3.58 3.56 -23.21
CA ALA A 295 2.67 4.69 -23.35
C ALA A 295 2.55 5.38 -21.98
N MET A 296 2.64 6.71 -21.96
CA MET A 296 2.53 7.51 -20.74
C MET A 296 1.52 8.66 -20.91
N THR A 297 0.73 8.89 -19.87
CA THR A 297 -0.22 10.00 -19.78
C THR A 297 0.01 10.71 -18.45
N LYS A 298 0.21 12.03 -18.49
CA LYS A 298 0.33 12.85 -17.28
C LYS A 298 -1.06 13.13 -16.70
N LEU A 299 -1.19 13.01 -15.39
CA LEU A 299 -2.41 13.29 -14.64
C LEU A 299 -2.07 14.28 -13.51
N PRO A 300 -2.84 15.34 -13.30
CA PRO A 300 -2.69 16.16 -12.10
C PRO A 300 -3.22 15.39 -10.88
N SER A 301 -2.59 15.51 -9.73
CA SER A 301 -3.21 15.12 -8.45
C SER A 301 -2.53 15.88 -7.30
N PHE A 302 -3.05 15.76 -6.10
CA PHE A 302 -2.62 16.57 -4.97
C PHE A 302 -2.59 15.79 -3.66
N ASN A 303 -1.49 15.93 -2.91
CA ASN A 303 -1.55 15.73 -1.47
C ASN A 303 -2.09 17.02 -0.83
N VAL A 304 -2.75 16.92 0.32
CA VAL A 304 -3.23 18.06 1.10
C VAL A 304 -2.51 18.08 2.44
N ALA A 305 -1.83 19.18 2.74
CA ALA A 305 -0.92 19.31 3.87
C ALA A 305 -1.25 20.57 4.70
N GLY A 306 -1.53 20.38 5.99
CA GLY A 306 -1.76 21.44 6.97
C GLY A 306 -0.93 21.23 8.24
N MET A 307 -0.47 22.32 8.86
CA MET A 307 0.48 22.26 9.98
C MET A 307 -0.02 22.98 11.23
N ILE A 308 0.22 22.38 12.40
CA ILE A 308 0.27 23.07 13.69
C ILE A 308 1.73 23.24 14.07
N GLU A 309 2.17 24.49 14.17
CA GLU A 309 3.54 24.78 14.61
C GLU A 309 3.73 24.46 16.09
N GLY A 310 4.86 23.82 16.39
CA GLY A 310 5.29 23.52 17.74
C GLY A 310 5.55 24.78 18.58
N SER A 311 5.34 24.65 19.88
CA SER A 311 5.50 25.73 20.86
C SER A 311 6.89 25.81 21.48
N ASP A 312 7.66 24.72 21.45
CA ASP A 312 9.00 24.66 22.01
C ASP A 312 10.02 25.09 20.94
N PRO A 313 10.78 26.20 21.12
CA PRO A 313 11.71 26.70 20.10
C PRO A 313 12.80 25.70 19.69
N LYS A 314 13.11 24.71 20.54
CA LYS A 314 14.10 23.67 20.24
C LYS A 314 13.50 22.49 19.49
N LEU A 315 12.21 22.20 19.69
CA LEU A 315 11.53 21.03 19.13
C LEU A 315 10.58 21.38 17.98
N ALA A 316 10.23 22.64 17.77
CA ALA A 316 9.30 23.06 16.71
C ALA A 316 9.81 22.72 15.29
N GLY A 317 11.13 22.54 15.12
CA GLY A 317 11.74 22.05 13.88
C GLY A 317 11.63 20.54 13.67
N GLU A 318 11.17 19.78 14.66
CA GLU A 318 10.82 18.37 14.55
C GLU A 318 9.32 18.23 14.24
N VAL A 319 8.99 17.35 13.30
CA VAL A 319 7.64 17.22 12.73
C VAL A 319 7.13 15.80 12.94
N VAL A 320 5.98 15.68 13.59
CA VAL A 320 5.18 14.45 13.64
C VAL A 320 4.16 14.52 12.51
N VAL A 321 4.13 13.51 11.65
CA VAL A 321 3.15 13.42 10.55
C VAL A 321 1.99 12.53 11.00
N LEU A 322 0.76 12.99 10.77
CA LEU A 322 -0.45 12.19 10.82
C LEU A 322 -0.96 12.06 9.39
N SER A 323 -1.05 10.84 8.87
CA SER A 323 -1.39 10.59 7.46
C SER A 323 -2.63 9.72 7.28
N ALA A 324 -3.29 9.89 6.14
CA ALA A 324 -4.30 8.99 5.57
C ALA A 324 -4.43 9.30 4.07
N HIS A 325 -4.85 8.34 3.26
CA HIS A 325 -5.15 8.54 1.86
C HIS A 325 -6.56 9.10 1.65
N LEU A 326 -6.72 9.82 0.53
CA LEU A 326 -7.94 10.53 0.17
C LEU A 326 -8.61 9.97 -1.10
N ASP A 327 -7.81 9.30 -1.94
CA ASP A 327 -8.31 8.65 -3.14
C ASP A 327 -8.84 7.27 -2.82
N HIS A 328 -9.94 6.91 -3.49
CA HIS A 328 -10.35 5.52 -3.58
C HIS A 328 -10.27 5.03 -5.02
N ILE A 329 -10.74 3.81 -5.29
CA ILE A 329 -10.51 3.14 -6.59
C ILE A 329 -11.39 3.66 -7.75
N GLY A 330 -12.29 4.62 -7.50
CA GLY A 330 -13.21 5.15 -8.51
C GLY A 330 -14.36 4.19 -8.84
N THR A 331 -14.69 4.08 -10.13
CA THR A 331 -15.78 3.21 -10.59
C THR A 331 -15.27 1.84 -11.04
N GLY A 332 -15.96 0.77 -10.61
CA GLY A 332 -15.63 -0.62 -10.90
C GLY A 332 -16.69 -1.35 -11.72
N GLN A 333 -16.70 -2.67 -11.59
CA GLN A 333 -17.78 -3.50 -12.14
C GLN A 333 -19.06 -3.29 -11.33
N PRO A 334 -20.24 -3.40 -11.95
CA PRO A 334 -21.50 -3.27 -11.23
C PRO A 334 -21.66 -4.38 -10.19
N ASP A 335 -22.14 -4.03 -9.01
CA ASP A 335 -22.58 -4.97 -7.99
C ASP A 335 -23.91 -5.65 -8.39
N ALA A 336 -24.47 -6.48 -7.50
CA ALA A 336 -25.74 -7.17 -7.73
C ALA A 336 -26.94 -6.21 -7.93
N LYS A 337 -26.82 -4.95 -7.51
CA LYS A 337 -27.83 -3.89 -7.64
C LYS A 337 -27.54 -2.95 -8.82
N GLY A 338 -26.43 -3.15 -9.53
CA GLY A 338 -26.01 -2.31 -10.65
C GLY A 338 -25.17 -1.10 -10.25
N ASP A 339 -24.79 -0.96 -8.97
CA ASP A 339 -23.94 0.12 -8.51
C ASP A 339 -22.49 -0.13 -8.95
N THR A 340 -21.87 0.89 -9.51
CA THR A 340 -20.49 0.83 -10.03
C THR A 340 -19.53 1.70 -9.24
N ILE A 341 -20.02 2.53 -8.31
CA ILE A 341 -19.20 3.50 -7.60
C ILE A 341 -18.63 2.83 -6.36
N ASN A 342 -17.30 2.84 -6.20
CA ASN A 342 -16.68 2.42 -4.95
C ASN A 342 -16.51 3.68 -4.09
N ASN A 343 -17.47 3.93 -3.19
CA ASN A 343 -17.56 5.18 -2.45
C ASN A 343 -16.49 5.32 -1.36
N GLY A 344 -16.08 4.23 -0.72
CA GLY A 344 -14.98 4.25 0.23
C GLY A 344 -15.30 5.01 1.52
N ALA A 345 -16.30 4.54 2.27
CA ALA A 345 -16.70 5.16 3.53
C ALA A 345 -15.74 4.82 4.68
N LEU A 346 -15.32 3.55 4.78
CA LEU A 346 -14.29 3.12 5.73
C LEU A 346 -12.91 3.08 5.07
N ASP A 347 -12.85 2.79 3.78
CA ASP A 347 -11.66 2.83 2.94
C ASP A 347 -11.83 3.91 1.88
N ASP A 348 -11.66 5.19 2.20
CA ASP A 348 -10.74 5.76 3.19
C ASP A 348 -11.32 6.95 3.97
N ALA A 349 -12.57 7.34 3.68
CA ALA A 349 -13.10 8.64 4.07
C ALA A 349 -13.10 8.87 5.59
N ILE A 350 -13.22 7.81 6.39
CA ILE A 350 -13.16 7.86 7.86
C ILE A 350 -11.75 8.21 8.38
N GLY A 351 -10.68 7.82 7.68
CA GLY A 351 -9.30 8.19 8.03
C GLY A 351 -9.07 9.69 7.84
N ILE A 352 -9.53 10.23 6.71
CA ILE A 352 -9.52 11.67 6.43
C ILE A 352 -10.40 12.44 7.42
N ALA A 353 -11.59 11.93 7.73
CA ALA A 353 -12.46 12.53 8.73
C ALA A 353 -11.77 12.57 10.11
N SER A 354 -11.01 11.52 10.46
CA SER A 354 -10.23 11.46 11.70
C SER A 354 -9.13 12.52 11.72
N LEU A 355 -8.36 12.68 10.63
CA LEU A 355 -7.36 13.76 10.52
C LEU A 355 -7.96 15.15 10.74
N ILE A 356 -9.12 15.43 10.15
CA ILE A 356 -9.81 16.72 10.28
C ILE A 356 -10.24 16.96 11.73
N GLU A 357 -10.84 15.97 12.39
CA GLU A 357 -11.30 16.10 13.78
C GLU A 357 -10.13 16.16 14.77
N GLU A 358 -9.04 15.43 14.52
CA GLU A 358 -7.80 15.54 15.32
C GLU A 358 -7.18 16.93 15.22
N ALA A 359 -7.15 17.53 14.02
CA ALA A 359 -6.69 18.90 13.83
C ALA A 359 -7.50 19.90 14.67
N LYS A 360 -8.83 19.77 14.68
CA LYS A 360 -9.73 20.60 15.52
C LYS A 360 -9.46 20.39 17.02
N ARG A 361 -9.24 19.14 17.46
CA ARG A 361 -8.90 18.83 18.86
C ARG A 361 -7.57 19.44 19.28
N PHE A 362 -6.52 19.33 18.47
CA PHE A 362 -5.24 20.00 18.78
C PHE A 362 -5.37 21.52 18.80
N LYS A 363 -6.19 22.11 17.93
CA LYS A 363 -6.38 23.55 17.88
C LYS A 363 -7.11 24.11 19.10
N THR A 364 -8.08 23.36 19.62
CA THR A 364 -8.91 23.75 20.77
C THR A 364 -8.32 23.33 22.12
N ALA A 365 -7.31 22.47 22.12
CA ALA A 365 -6.60 22.08 23.33
C ALA A 365 -5.91 23.27 24.02
N ALA A 366 -5.86 23.22 25.36
CA ALA A 366 -5.29 24.31 26.18
C ALA A 366 -3.81 24.58 25.91
N ALA A 367 -3.04 23.55 25.53
CA ALA A 367 -1.62 23.66 25.22
C ALA A 367 -1.33 23.25 23.77
N LYS A 368 -0.53 24.07 23.09
CA LYS A 368 0.06 23.71 21.79
C LYS A 368 1.07 22.58 21.97
N PRO A 369 1.21 21.67 20.99
CA PRO A 369 2.25 20.65 21.03
C PRO A 369 3.65 21.29 21.04
N ARG A 370 4.65 20.60 21.58
CA ARG A 370 6.05 21.07 21.60
C ARG A 370 6.71 20.95 20.23
N ARG A 371 6.56 19.79 19.59
CA ARG A 371 6.89 19.56 18.17
C ARG A 371 5.78 20.06 17.25
N SER A 372 6.13 20.31 16.00
CA SER A 372 5.13 20.60 14.98
C SER A 372 4.39 19.33 14.57
N ILE A 373 3.12 19.45 14.22
CA ILE A 373 2.29 18.34 13.74
C ILE A 373 1.79 18.67 12.34
N LEU A 374 2.15 17.82 11.38
CA LEU A 374 1.69 17.87 10.01
C LEU A 374 0.52 16.90 9.82
N PHE A 375 -0.60 17.40 9.34
CA PHE A 375 -1.75 16.62 8.89
C PHE A 375 -1.63 16.47 7.36
N LEU A 376 -1.55 15.23 6.88
CA LEU A 376 -1.25 14.92 5.49
C LEU A 376 -2.29 13.96 4.92
N ALA A 377 -3.15 14.46 4.03
CA ALA A 377 -4.00 13.63 3.19
C ALA A 377 -3.26 13.33 1.87
N VAL A 378 -2.98 12.07 1.58
CA VAL A 378 -2.23 11.69 0.37
C VAL A 378 -3.12 11.21 -0.77
N THR A 379 -2.61 11.32 -1.99
CA THR A 379 -3.27 10.81 -3.21
C THR A 379 -2.61 9.54 -3.74
N ALA A 380 -3.32 8.81 -4.59
CA ALA A 380 -2.83 7.65 -5.33
C ALA A 380 -2.25 6.55 -4.42
N GLU A 381 -2.81 6.37 -3.21
CA GLU A 381 -2.51 5.21 -2.35
C GLU A 381 -2.93 3.93 -3.07
N GLU A 382 -4.16 3.93 -3.57
CA GLU A 382 -4.79 2.79 -4.25
C GLU A 382 -4.08 2.40 -5.56
N LYS A 383 -3.19 3.29 -6.03
CA LYS A 383 -2.37 3.08 -7.21
C LYS A 383 -0.95 2.62 -6.88
N GLY A 384 -0.66 2.37 -5.61
CA GLY A 384 0.60 1.86 -5.08
C GLY A 384 1.38 2.85 -4.23
N LEU A 385 0.72 3.54 -3.30
CA LEU A 385 1.32 4.47 -2.32
C LEU A 385 2.04 5.67 -2.98
N VAL A 386 1.53 6.14 -4.11
CA VAL A 386 2.28 7.05 -4.99
C VAL A 386 2.41 8.45 -4.39
N GLY A 387 1.37 8.99 -3.76
CA GLY A 387 1.39 10.32 -3.15
C GLY A 387 2.25 10.39 -1.90
N SER A 388 2.22 9.37 -1.05
CA SER A 388 3.12 9.28 0.12
C SER A 388 4.57 9.03 -0.30
N ASP A 389 4.83 8.23 -1.32
CA ASP A 389 6.18 8.08 -1.89
C ASP A 389 6.68 9.43 -2.42
N TYR A 390 5.85 10.17 -3.17
CA TYR A 390 6.22 11.50 -3.64
C TYR A 390 6.50 12.46 -2.47
N PHE A 391 5.63 12.50 -1.45
CA PHE A 391 5.83 13.36 -0.28
C PHE A 391 7.10 12.99 0.50
N ALA A 392 7.35 11.71 0.75
CA ALA A 392 8.53 11.25 1.47
C ALA A 392 9.83 11.57 0.70
N ASN A 393 9.80 11.65 -0.63
CA ASN A 393 10.92 12.10 -1.46
C ASN A 393 11.02 13.62 -1.59
N ASN A 394 9.90 14.33 -1.47
CA ASN A 394 9.79 15.77 -1.70
C ASN A 394 8.94 16.43 -0.58
N PRO A 395 9.38 16.39 0.69
CA PRO A 395 8.58 16.93 1.78
C PRO A 395 8.45 18.45 1.64
N THR A 396 7.24 18.97 1.80
CA THR A 396 6.98 20.42 1.81
C THR A 396 7.37 21.09 3.13
N THR A 397 7.49 20.31 4.20
CA THR A 397 7.97 20.81 5.49
C THR A 397 9.48 21.06 5.46
N LYS A 398 9.91 22.16 6.09
CA LYS A 398 11.34 22.48 6.30
C LYS A 398 11.90 21.79 7.54
N GLY A 399 11.04 21.25 8.40
CA GLY A 399 11.43 20.54 9.61
C GLY A 399 11.90 19.11 9.33
N THR A 400 12.54 18.51 10.32
CA THR A 400 12.88 17.08 10.28
C THR A 400 11.67 16.26 10.67
N ILE A 401 11.21 15.38 9.79
CA ILE A 401 10.18 14.42 10.12
C ILE A 401 10.76 13.40 11.12
N VAL A 402 10.16 13.29 12.29
CA VAL A 402 10.64 12.42 13.37
C VAL A 402 9.76 11.20 13.61
N ALA A 403 8.51 11.25 13.18
CA ALA A 403 7.61 10.11 13.16
C ALA A 403 6.47 10.32 12.16
N ASP A 404 5.89 9.20 11.73
CA ASP A 404 4.63 9.16 11.01
C ASP A 404 3.64 8.21 11.72
N VAL A 405 2.39 8.64 11.82
CA VAL A 405 1.28 7.85 12.37
C VAL A 405 0.18 7.84 11.31
N ASN A 406 0.05 6.72 10.61
CA ASN A 406 -0.97 6.54 9.60
C ASN A 406 -2.29 6.07 10.24
N LEU A 407 -3.39 6.70 9.84
CA LEU A 407 -4.71 6.58 10.46
C LEU A 407 -5.73 5.90 9.55
N ASP A 408 -5.26 5.29 8.47
CA ASP A 408 -6.12 4.81 7.41
C ASP A 408 -6.96 3.57 7.73
N MET A 409 -8.05 3.45 6.99
CA MET A 409 -8.94 2.30 6.98
C MET A 409 -9.39 1.79 8.37
N PRO A 410 -9.71 2.65 9.36
CA PRO A 410 -10.15 2.15 10.66
C PRO A 410 -11.52 1.49 10.51
N ILE A 411 -11.55 0.16 10.67
CA ILE A 411 -12.79 -0.61 10.66
C ILE A 411 -13.51 -0.36 11.98
N ILE A 412 -14.52 0.52 11.96
CA ILE A 412 -15.27 0.99 13.15
C ILE A 412 -16.75 0.57 13.11
N THR A 413 -17.04 -0.66 12.71
CA THR A 413 -18.42 -1.21 12.71
C THR A 413 -18.80 -1.89 14.03
N TYR A 414 -17.97 -1.73 15.07
CA TYR A 414 -18.08 -2.38 16.37
C TYR A 414 -17.46 -1.50 17.48
N PRO A 415 -17.82 -1.70 18.76
CA PRO A 415 -17.14 -1.06 19.89
C PRO A 415 -15.77 -1.70 20.11
N PHE A 416 -14.73 -1.16 19.48
CA PHE A 416 -13.38 -1.74 19.61
C PHE A 416 -12.85 -1.61 21.05
N GLU A 417 -12.03 -2.56 21.49
CA GLU A 417 -11.47 -2.60 22.84
C GLU A 417 -9.94 -2.47 22.83
N ASP A 418 -9.33 -2.83 21.71
CA ASP A 418 -7.90 -2.87 21.44
C ASP A 418 -7.57 -2.20 20.10
N ILE A 419 -6.28 -1.96 19.87
CA ILE A 419 -5.72 -1.46 18.61
C ILE A 419 -4.54 -2.32 18.18
N VAL A 420 -4.46 -2.58 16.89
CA VAL A 420 -3.29 -3.14 16.23
C VAL A 420 -2.42 -1.97 15.78
N VAL A 421 -1.13 -2.06 16.09
CA VAL A 421 -0.14 -1.02 15.81
C VAL A 421 0.95 -1.63 14.96
N TYR A 422 0.73 -1.67 13.65
CA TYR A 422 1.74 -2.17 12.71
C TYR A 422 2.98 -1.28 12.83
N GLY A 423 4.15 -1.89 12.96
CA GLY A 423 5.40 -1.16 13.22
C GLY A 423 5.76 -0.91 14.69
N ALA A 424 4.90 -1.23 15.65
CA ALA A 424 5.15 -0.96 17.08
C ALA A 424 6.47 -1.57 17.59
N ASN A 425 6.81 -2.76 17.11
CA ASN A 425 7.96 -3.53 17.59
C ASN A 425 9.30 -3.03 17.02
N HIS A 426 9.29 -2.08 16.08
CA HIS A 426 10.49 -1.62 15.40
C HIS A 426 11.12 -0.37 16.03
N SER A 427 10.40 0.35 16.89
CA SER A 427 10.85 1.65 17.40
C SER A 427 10.30 1.97 18.78
N THR A 428 10.78 3.09 19.34
CA THR A 428 10.22 3.66 20.58
C THR A 428 8.76 4.08 20.45
N LEU A 429 8.17 4.07 19.25
CA LEU A 429 6.75 4.38 19.06
C LEU A 429 5.85 3.33 19.72
N GLY A 430 6.21 2.05 19.74
CA GLY A 430 5.38 1.01 20.37
C GLY A 430 5.04 1.33 21.83
N PRO A 431 6.04 1.50 22.72
CA PRO A 431 5.79 1.88 24.12
C PRO A 431 5.08 3.23 24.29
N ILE A 432 5.30 4.20 23.39
CA ILE A 432 4.59 5.49 23.42
C ILE A 432 3.10 5.28 23.13
N VAL A 433 2.79 4.50 22.10
CA VAL A 433 1.42 4.18 21.67
C VAL A 433 0.71 3.38 22.76
N GLU A 434 1.33 2.33 23.28
CA GLU A 434 0.75 1.49 24.33
C GLU A 434 0.36 2.31 25.56
N LYS A 435 1.25 3.20 26.02
CA LYS A 435 0.96 4.08 27.16
C LYS A 435 -0.19 5.04 26.85
N ALA A 436 -0.17 5.72 25.70
CA ALA A 436 -1.19 6.71 25.33
C ALA A 436 -2.58 6.08 25.14
N ALA A 437 -2.64 4.91 24.50
CA ALA A 437 -3.87 4.15 24.31
C ALA A 437 -4.43 3.63 25.65
N GLY A 438 -3.55 3.18 26.55
CA GLY A 438 -3.92 2.70 27.88
C GLY A 438 -4.65 3.74 28.75
N GLU A 439 -4.42 5.04 28.54
CA GLU A 439 -5.10 6.12 29.28
C GLU A 439 -6.62 6.12 29.11
N ILE A 440 -7.12 5.56 28.01
CA ILE A 440 -8.55 5.45 27.71
C ILE A 440 -9.03 3.99 27.66
N GLY A 441 -8.25 3.09 28.26
CA GLY A 441 -8.56 1.67 28.34
C GLY A 441 -8.52 0.95 26.98
N VAL A 442 -7.78 1.49 25.99
CA VAL A 442 -7.46 0.77 24.75
C VAL A 442 -6.19 -0.03 24.98
N LYS A 443 -6.23 -1.33 24.70
CA LYS A 443 -5.04 -2.18 24.75
C LYS A 443 -4.36 -2.25 23.39
N MET A 444 -3.04 -2.47 23.37
CA MET A 444 -2.37 -2.88 22.14
C MET A 444 -2.53 -4.39 21.96
N SER A 445 -2.84 -4.83 20.74
CA SER A 445 -2.98 -6.24 20.37
C SER A 445 -1.99 -6.62 19.27
N ASP A 446 -1.66 -7.91 19.20
CA ASP A 446 -0.87 -8.47 18.10
C ASP A 446 -1.61 -8.35 16.75
N ASP A 447 -0.85 -8.41 15.66
CA ASP A 447 -1.38 -8.43 14.30
C ASP A 447 -2.29 -9.67 14.09
N PRO A 448 -3.60 -9.49 13.79
CA PRO A 448 -4.53 -10.58 13.55
C PRO A 448 -4.40 -11.23 12.17
N LEU A 449 -3.66 -10.58 11.26
CA LEU A 449 -3.48 -10.92 9.84
C LEU A 449 -2.00 -10.90 9.42
N PRO A 450 -1.08 -11.61 10.11
CA PRO A 450 0.36 -11.54 9.84
C PRO A 450 0.74 -12.00 8.42
N GLY A 451 -0.09 -12.80 7.77
CA GLY A 451 0.12 -13.22 6.37
C GLY A 451 -0.18 -12.13 5.34
N GLU A 452 -0.95 -11.10 5.71
CA GLU A 452 -1.31 -9.98 4.84
C GLU A 452 -0.20 -8.93 4.75
N ASN A 453 0.77 -8.96 5.67
CA ASN A 453 1.94 -8.08 5.64
C ASN A 453 1.59 -6.58 5.60
N ILE A 454 0.61 -6.17 6.41
CA ILE A 454 -0.01 -4.85 6.34
C ILE A 454 1.00 -3.71 6.57
N PHE A 455 2.00 -3.90 7.44
CA PHE A 455 3.06 -2.91 7.70
C PHE A 455 3.79 -2.42 6.44
N VAL A 456 4.02 -3.28 5.45
CA VAL A 456 4.75 -2.89 4.23
C VAL A 456 3.83 -2.49 3.07
N ARG A 457 2.52 -2.33 3.34
CA ARG A 457 1.46 -2.19 2.32
C ARG A 457 0.65 -0.88 2.39
N SER A 458 0.99 0.05 3.28
CA SER A 458 0.29 1.33 3.40
C SER A 458 1.28 2.50 3.49
N ASP A 459 0.79 3.73 3.46
CA ASP A 459 1.56 4.96 3.22
C ASP A 459 2.71 5.21 4.20
N HIS A 460 2.53 4.85 5.48
CA HIS A 460 3.57 4.95 6.50
C HIS A 460 4.89 4.28 6.09
N TYR A 461 4.81 3.21 5.27
CA TYR A 461 5.97 2.47 4.83
C TYR A 461 6.93 3.33 3.97
N ASN A 462 6.42 4.32 3.24
CA ASN A 462 7.28 5.23 2.49
C ASN A 462 8.12 6.13 3.41
N PHE A 463 7.64 6.43 4.62
CA PHE A 463 8.42 7.11 5.66
C PHE A 463 9.44 6.17 6.31
N VAL A 464 9.07 4.90 6.54
CA VAL A 464 10.02 3.85 6.98
C VAL A 464 11.20 3.73 6.02
N ARG A 465 10.94 3.78 4.70
CA ARG A 465 11.97 3.77 3.65
C ARG A 465 12.88 5.01 3.65
N LYS A 466 12.53 6.06 4.39
CA LYS A 466 13.35 7.25 4.65
C LYS A 466 14.03 7.21 6.03
N GLY A 467 13.94 6.10 6.75
CA GLY A 467 14.52 5.94 8.08
C GLY A 467 13.72 6.66 9.17
N VAL A 468 12.47 7.05 8.90
CA VAL A 468 11.56 7.65 9.89
C VAL A 468 10.82 6.52 10.61
N PRO A 469 10.85 6.43 11.96
CA PRO A 469 9.98 5.54 12.70
C PRO A 469 8.51 5.83 12.40
N SER A 470 7.75 4.82 12.00
CA SER A 470 6.35 4.99 11.61
C SER A 470 5.48 3.86 12.12
N VAL A 471 4.20 4.15 12.36
CA VAL A 471 3.19 3.16 12.76
C VAL A 471 1.90 3.35 11.96
N PHE A 472 1.15 2.26 11.80
CA PHE A 472 -0.18 2.28 11.20
C PHE A 472 -1.20 1.70 12.19
N LEU A 473 -2.25 2.48 12.49
CA LEU A 473 -3.16 2.22 13.59
C LEU A 473 -4.50 1.69 13.10
N TRP A 474 -4.86 0.47 13.52
CA TRP A 474 -6.17 -0.13 13.24
C TRP A 474 -6.91 -0.49 14.53
N PRO A 475 -8.24 -0.30 14.61
CA PRO A 475 -9.06 -0.98 15.60
C PRO A 475 -8.81 -2.50 15.57
N GLY A 476 -8.59 -3.08 16.75
CA GLY A 476 -8.07 -4.43 16.92
C GLY A 476 -9.11 -5.54 16.87
N ALA A 477 -8.62 -6.79 16.83
CA ALA A 477 -9.46 -7.97 16.67
C ALA A 477 -10.15 -8.45 17.97
N GLY A 478 -9.93 -7.77 19.10
CA GLY A 478 -10.52 -8.09 20.39
C GLY A 478 -12.04 -7.96 20.41
N GLY A 479 -12.68 -8.75 21.28
CA GLY A 479 -14.14 -8.78 21.40
C GLY A 479 -14.82 -9.10 20.05
N PRO A 480 -15.74 -8.25 19.55
CA PRO A 480 -16.38 -8.44 18.24
C PRO A 480 -15.50 -8.07 17.04
N GLY A 481 -14.29 -7.56 17.26
CA GLY A 481 -13.44 -6.97 16.21
C GLY A 481 -13.03 -7.94 15.12
N ARG A 482 -12.64 -9.17 15.45
CA ARG A 482 -12.26 -10.17 14.44
C ARG A 482 -13.37 -10.41 13.42
N ALA A 483 -14.60 -10.61 13.88
CA ALA A 483 -15.75 -10.86 13.01
C ALA A 483 -16.07 -9.64 12.15
N ALA A 484 -15.94 -8.43 12.69
CA ALA A 484 -16.17 -7.19 11.97
C ALA A 484 -15.11 -6.95 10.87
N ILE A 485 -13.83 -7.18 11.17
CA ILE A 485 -12.73 -7.08 10.21
C ILE A 485 -12.93 -8.10 9.08
N ASP A 486 -13.13 -9.38 9.42
CA ASP A 486 -13.35 -10.44 8.44
C ASP A 486 -14.58 -10.16 7.55
N HIS A 487 -15.64 -9.59 8.13
CA HIS A 487 -16.84 -9.18 7.37
C HIS A 487 -16.55 -8.03 6.41
N PHE A 488 -15.86 -6.98 6.85
CA PHE A 488 -15.53 -5.83 6.01
C PHE A 488 -14.64 -6.25 4.84
N MET A 489 -13.53 -6.95 5.13
CA MET A 489 -12.57 -7.39 4.12
C MET A 489 -13.20 -8.30 3.06
N LYS A 490 -14.21 -9.10 3.45
CA LYS A 490 -14.92 -10.00 2.54
C LYS A 490 -15.99 -9.31 1.70
N ASN A 491 -16.73 -8.36 2.28
CA ASN A 491 -17.99 -7.90 1.70
C ASN A 491 -18.02 -6.41 1.31
N HIS A 492 -17.06 -5.59 1.76
CA HIS A 492 -17.07 -4.14 1.58
C HIS A 492 -15.76 -3.59 1.04
N TYR A 493 -14.61 -4.16 1.41
CA TYR A 493 -13.31 -3.69 0.95
C TYR A 493 -13.20 -3.66 -0.58
N HIS A 494 -12.90 -2.49 -1.15
CA HIS A 494 -12.82 -2.25 -2.60
C HIS A 494 -14.10 -2.63 -3.36
N GLN A 495 -15.26 -2.48 -2.72
CA GLN A 495 -16.57 -2.77 -3.32
C GLN A 495 -17.50 -1.56 -3.26
N PRO A 496 -18.52 -1.50 -4.14
CA PRO A 496 -19.56 -0.47 -4.08
C PRO A 496 -20.32 -0.45 -2.75
N SER A 497 -20.30 -1.55 -1.99
CA SER A 497 -20.95 -1.68 -0.69
C SER A 497 -20.23 -0.97 0.45
N ASP A 498 -19.01 -0.44 0.29
CA ASP A 498 -18.38 0.43 1.29
C ASP A 498 -18.98 1.84 1.23
N GLN A 499 -20.21 1.95 1.72
CA GLN A 499 -20.97 3.20 1.80
C GLN A 499 -21.31 3.54 3.25
N ILE A 500 -21.74 4.77 3.45
CA ILE A 500 -22.09 5.28 4.78
C ILE A 500 -23.27 4.53 5.44
N ASP A 501 -24.15 3.95 4.64
CA ASP A 501 -25.32 3.17 5.06
C ASP A 501 -25.11 1.65 5.01
N GLN A 502 -23.84 1.21 4.91
CA GLN A 502 -23.47 -0.21 4.91
C GLN A 502 -23.94 -0.97 6.16
N GLN A 503 -23.96 -2.29 6.06
CA GLN A 503 -24.28 -3.19 7.17
C GLN A 503 -23.16 -4.22 7.40
N PRO A 504 -22.67 -4.38 8.65
CA PRO A 504 -23.07 -3.68 9.87
C PRO A 504 -22.80 -2.16 9.82
N ALA A 505 -23.67 -1.39 10.49
CA ALA A 505 -23.58 0.06 10.49
C ALA A 505 -22.27 0.58 11.12
N ILE A 506 -21.77 1.70 10.60
CA ILE A 506 -20.65 2.43 11.20
C ILE A 506 -21.01 2.85 12.63
N ASN A 507 -20.17 2.47 13.59
CA ASN A 507 -20.29 2.86 14.98
C ASN A 507 -19.57 4.20 15.19
N TRP A 508 -20.33 5.30 15.07
CA TRP A 508 -19.77 6.66 15.18
C TRP A 508 -19.12 6.96 16.52
N ARG A 509 -19.63 6.37 17.61
CA ARG A 509 -18.99 6.43 18.93
C ARG A 509 -17.59 5.80 18.92
N SER A 510 -17.42 4.66 18.22
CA SER A 510 -16.10 4.08 17.98
C SER A 510 -15.23 5.01 17.14
N GLY A 511 -15.77 5.64 16.11
CA GLY A 511 -15.04 6.66 15.34
C GLY A 511 -14.50 7.80 16.22
N VAL A 512 -15.33 8.37 17.09
CA VAL A 512 -14.92 9.41 18.04
C VAL A 512 -13.86 8.92 19.03
N ARG A 513 -13.94 7.65 19.45
CA ARG A 513 -12.93 7.01 20.30
C ARG A 513 -11.61 6.76 19.54
N PHE A 514 -11.67 6.45 18.24
CA PHE A 514 -10.50 6.31 17.38
C PHE A 514 -9.75 7.65 17.24
N VAL A 515 -10.48 8.75 17.00
CA VAL A 515 -9.93 10.12 17.02
C VAL A 515 -9.29 10.44 18.38
N ASP A 516 -9.83 9.95 19.51
CA ASP A 516 -9.25 10.23 20.84
C ASP A 516 -7.95 9.47 21.09
N VAL A 517 -7.88 8.19 20.71
CA VAL A 517 -6.63 7.43 20.86
C VAL A 517 -5.51 8.01 20.00
N ASN A 518 -5.81 8.38 18.75
CA ASN A 518 -4.84 8.97 17.84
C ASN A 518 -4.35 10.34 18.33
N TYR A 519 -5.27 11.20 18.78
CA TYR A 519 -4.92 12.49 19.38
C TYR A 519 -3.94 12.32 20.55
N ARG A 520 -4.17 11.34 21.43
CA ARG A 520 -3.29 11.06 22.58
C ARG A 520 -1.93 10.52 22.15
N ILE A 521 -1.91 9.62 21.17
CA ILE A 521 -0.67 9.09 20.59
C ILE A 521 0.15 10.23 19.99
N ALA A 522 -0.45 11.02 19.09
CA ALA A 522 0.19 12.16 18.44
C ALA A 522 0.70 13.17 19.47
N ARG A 523 -0.09 13.45 20.51
CA ARG A 523 0.27 14.35 21.62
C ARG A 523 1.48 13.81 22.39
N ALA A 524 1.48 12.52 22.74
CA ALA A 524 2.58 11.89 23.47
C ALA A 524 3.90 11.92 22.67
N ILE A 525 3.83 11.68 21.36
CA ILE A 525 4.98 11.80 20.47
C ILE A 525 5.44 13.26 20.38
N ALA A 526 4.52 14.20 20.16
CA ALA A 526 4.84 15.61 19.96
C ALA A 526 5.41 16.28 21.21
N ASP A 527 5.00 15.84 22.41
CA ASP A 527 5.42 16.45 23.69
C ASP A 527 6.54 15.70 24.41
N GLY A 528 6.92 14.51 23.94
CA GLY A 528 7.99 13.70 24.52
C GLY A 528 9.36 14.39 24.51
N ASP A 529 10.19 14.18 25.53
CA ASP A 529 11.51 14.83 25.61
C ASP A 529 12.50 14.32 24.56
N GLN A 530 12.35 13.06 24.16
CA GLN A 530 13.17 12.43 23.13
C GLN A 530 12.38 12.30 21.84
N ARG A 531 13.05 12.53 20.70
CA ARG A 531 12.48 12.16 19.41
C ARG A 531 12.33 10.63 19.33
N PRO A 532 11.35 10.11 18.57
CA PRO A 532 11.26 8.70 18.28
C PRO A 532 12.52 8.16 17.59
N GLN A 533 12.89 6.93 17.95
CA GLN A 533 14.09 6.24 17.48
C GLN A 533 13.78 4.78 17.16
N TRP A 534 14.49 4.21 16.21
CA TRP A 534 14.47 2.77 15.94
C TRP A 534 15.09 2.00 17.09
N ASN A 535 14.62 0.77 17.28
CA ASN A 535 15.25 -0.16 18.22
C ASN A 535 16.66 -0.50 17.74
N LYS A 536 17.58 -0.69 18.68
CA LYS A 536 18.96 -1.04 18.35
C LYS A 536 19.00 -2.40 17.64
N GLY A 537 19.64 -2.47 16.48
CA GLY A 537 19.72 -3.67 15.66
C GLY A 537 18.47 -3.94 14.81
N ASP A 538 17.49 -3.04 14.82
CA ASP A 538 16.27 -3.18 14.02
C ASP A 538 16.57 -3.29 12.52
N PHE A 539 15.88 -4.20 11.83
CA PHE A 539 16.12 -4.45 10.41
C PHE A 539 15.84 -3.23 9.54
N PHE A 540 14.71 -2.57 9.72
CA PHE A 540 14.32 -1.42 8.90
C PHE A 540 15.17 -0.19 9.26
N GLY A 541 15.40 0.03 10.56
CA GLY A 541 16.31 1.05 11.05
C GLY A 541 17.72 0.91 10.47
N LEU A 542 18.28 -0.31 10.42
CA LEU A 542 19.60 -0.55 9.80
C LEU A 542 19.56 -0.41 8.26
N THR A 543 18.49 -0.89 7.63
CA THR A 543 18.34 -0.88 6.16
C THR A 543 18.23 0.53 5.58
N TYR A 544 17.55 1.42 6.31
CA TYR A 544 17.29 2.80 5.90
C TYR A 544 18.05 3.84 6.74
N GLU A 545 19.06 3.41 7.50
CA GLU A 545 19.96 4.27 8.28
C GLU A 545 19.24 5.21 9.26
N GLY A 546 18.18 4.70 9.87
CA GLY A 546 17.35 5.42 10.82
C GLY A 546 18.03 5.71 12.16
N PRO A 547 17.64 6.77 12.88
CA PRO A 547 18.19 7.12 14.19
C PRO A 547 17.97 6.02 15.25
N GLY A 548 18.99 5.76 16.07
CA GLY A 548 18.92 4.76 17.16
C GLY A 548 19.21 3.30 16.73
N ALA A 549 19.25 3.02 15.43
CA ALA A 549 19.39 1.65 14.92
C ALA A 549 20.78 1.01 15.15
N LYS A 550 21.86 1.80 15.23
CA LYS A 550 23.25 1.32 15.37
C LYS A 550 23.74 1.27 16.82
#